data_AF-A0AAW0HQZ5-F1
#
_entry.id   AF-A0AAW0HQZ5-F1
#
_cell.length_a   1.000
_cell.length_b   1.000
_cell.length_c   1.000
_cell.angle_alpha   90.00
_cell.angle_beta   90.00
_cell.angle_gamma   90.00
#
_symmetry.space_group_name_H-M   'P 1'
#
loop_
_entity.id
_entity.type
_entity.pdbx_description
1 polymer ?
#
loop_
_entity_poly.entity_id
_entity_poly.type
_entity_poly.pdbx_seq_one_letter_code
_entity_poly.pdbx_strand_id
1 'polypeptide(L)'
;MQTVRAADTNEVVKLIFRESDNDRKVVLQLEKKLFDYFNQDVFRDNNGTAAGVILVPWASDQQVAAVASPYPPTRRLSYPYSEDSSQGEQYMNTRCPAWCDRILMSLSAKELVLKSESEEKVATYDHIGPNVCMGDHKPVFLAFRIAPGAGKPHAHVHKCCVVQ
;
A
#
# COMPACT_ATOMS: atom_id res chain seq x y z
N MET A 1 7.90 -23.29 15.62
CA MET A 1 7.75 -21.96 16.25
C MET A 1 8.26 -22.04 17.69
N GLN A 2 9.11 -21.10 18.12
CA GLN A 2 9.58 -20.95 19.50
C GLN A 2 9.04 -19.64 20.08
N THR A 3 8.54 -19.71 21.30
CA THR A 3 8.05 -18.54 22.05
C THR A 3 8.95 -18.31 23.25
N VAL A 4 9.46 -17.10 23.42
CA VAL A 4 10.24 -16.68 24.58
C VAL A 4 9.39 -15.74 25.43
N ARG A 5 9.38 -15.99 26.73
CA ARG A 5 8.59 -15.23 27.72
C ARG A 5 9.50 -14.47 28.68
N ALA A 6 9.05 -13.31 29.14
CA ALA A 6 9.73 -12.56 30.18
C ALA A 6 9.70 -13.33 31.50
N ALA A 7 10.81 -13.30 32.25
CA ALA A 7 10.96 -14.07 33.49
C ALA A 7 10.08 -13.56 34.64
N ASP A 8 9.72 -12.29 34.61
CA ASP A 8 8.98 -11.55 35.64
C ASP A 8 7.47 -11.50 35.38
N THR A 9 7.04 -11.26 34.13
CA THR A 9 5.63 -11.09 33.77
C THR A 9 5.01 -12.30 33.07
N ASN A 10 5.83 -13.28 32.66
CA ASN A 10 5.42 -14.41 31.81
C ASN A 10 4.81 -13.99 30.45
N GLU A 11 4.91 -12.71 30.09
CA GLU A 11 4.45 -12.18 28.80
C GLU A 11 5.33 -12.67 27.66
N VAL A 12 4.74 -12.85 26.48
CA VAL A 12 5.48 -13.21 25.28
C VAL A 12 6.25 -12.01 24.77
N VAL A 13 7.58 -12.07 24.80
CA VAL A 13 8.46 -10.97 24.37
C VAL A 13 9.09 -11.20 23.01
N LYS A 14 9.19 -12.46 22.59
CA LYS A 14 9.84 -12.85 21.34
C LYS A 14 9.22 -14.11 20.74
N LEU A 15 8.98 -14.06 19.44
CA LEU A 15 8.58 -15.21 18.62
C LEU A 15 9.68 -15.50 17.60
N ILE A 16 10.04 -16.77 17.44
CA ILE A 16 11.06 -17.21 16.47
C ILE A 16 10.49 -18.35 15.63
N PHE A 17 10.48 -18.15 14.32
CA PHE A 17 10.11 -19.15 13.34
C PHE A 17 11.39 -19.66 12.67
N ARG A 18 11.52 -20.98 12.58
CA ARG A 18 12.64 -21.68 11.95
C ARG A 18 12.08 -22.66 10.95
N GLU A 19 12.83 -22.89 9.88
CA GLU A 19 12.54 -23.98 8.94
C GLU A 19 12.57 -25.34 9.66
N SER A 20 11.62 -26.21 9.30
CA SER A 20 11.48 -27.55 9.89
C SER A 20 12.44 -28.56 9.27
N ASP A 21 12.68 -28.43 7.95
CA ASP A 21 13.27 -29.49 7.12
C ASP A 21 14.71 -29.20 6.67
N ASN A 22 15.22 -28.01 6.97
CA ASN A 22 16.56 -27.54 6.60
C ASN A 22 17.45 -27.37 7.86
N ASP A 23 18.55 -26.60 7.78
CA ASP A 23 19.49 -26.25 8.87
C ASP A 23 18.86 -25.53 10.10
N ARG A 24 17.53 -25.53 10.23
CA ARG A 24 16.75 -24.78 11.24
C ARG A 24 17.07 -23.29 11.22
N LYS A 25 17.35 -22.75 10.03
CA LYS A 25 17.60 -21.33 9.86
C LYS A 25 16.39 -20.52 10.35
N VAL A 26 16.66 -19.42 11.05
CA VAL A 26 15.63 -18.48 11.48
C VAL A 26 15.09 -17.76 10.25
N VAL A 27 13.77 -17.89 10.03
CA VAL A 27 13.09 -17.28 8.87
C VAL A 27 12.32 -16.02 9.23
N LEU A 28 11.87 -15.92 10.49
CA LEU A 28 11.16 -14.76 11.02
C LEU A 28 11.39 -14.67 12.53
N GLN A 29 11.73 -13.48 13.00
CA GLN A 29 11.87 -13.14 14.40
C GLN A 29 11.08 -11.86 14.70
N LEU A 30 10.19 -11.96 15.69
CA LEU A 30 9.30 -10.88 16.11
C LEU A 30 9.62 -10.51 17.55
N GLU A 31 9.90 -9.24 17.81
CA GLU A 31 10.07 -8.68 19.16
C GLU A 31 9.51 -7.25 19.21
N LYS A 32 9.55 -6.63 20.39
CA LYS A 32 9.26 -5.20 20.51
C LYS A 32 10.23 -4.40 19.64
N LYS A 33 9.70 -3.72 18.61
CA LYS A 33 10.47 -2.94 17.62
C LYS A 33 11.45 -3.79 16.79
N LEU A 34 11.20 -5.08 16.63
CA LEU A 34 11.95 -5.95 15.74
C LEU A 34 11.00 -6.81 14.91
N PHE A 35 11.19 -6.74 13.61
CA PHE A 35 10.56 -7.55 12.59
C PHE A 35 11.67 -8.00 11.64
N ASP A 36 12.38 -9.06 12.02
CA ASP A 36 13.54 -9.55 11.28
C ASP A 36 13.15 -10.80 10.50
N TYR A 37 13.47 -10.84 9.22
CA TYR A 37 12.97 -11.86 8.31
C TYR A 37 13.98 -12.12 7.19
N PHE A 38 13.96 -13.36 6.69
CA PHE A 38 15.06 -13.87 5.88
C PHE A 38 15.26 -13.17 4.53
N ASN A 39 14.19 -12.72 3.88
CA ASN A 39 14.27 -12.13 2.53
C ASN A 39 13.27 -10.98 2.34
N GLN A 40 13.78 -9.77 2.09
CA GLN A 40 13.01 -8.56 1.76
C GLN A 40 12.18 -8.67 0.48
N ASP A 41 12.61 -9.48 -0.47
CA ASP A 41 11.95 -9.62 -1.78
C ASP A 41 10.55 -10.24 -1.65
N VAL A 42 10.28 -10.98 -0.57
CA VAL A 42 8.94 -11.48 -0.24
C VAL A 42 7.90 -10.36 -0.19
N PHE A 43 8.31 -9.18 0.27
CA PHE A 43 7.45 -7.99 0.36
C PHE A 43 7.57 -7.08 -0.86
N ARG A 44 8.74 -7.03 -1.52
CA ARG A 44 8.96 -6.18 -2.70
C ARG A 44 8.32 -6.75 -3.97
N ASP A 45 8.41 -8.06 -4.20
CA ASP A 45 8.03 -8.68 -5.47
C ASP A 45 6.58 -9.15 -5.50
N ASN A 46 6.01 -9.51 -4.35
CA ASN A 46 4.66 -10.06 -4.28
C ASN A 46 3.81 -9.45 -3.16
N ASN A 47 4.19 -8.30 -2.61
CA ASN A 47 3.43 -7.58 -1.60
C ASN A 47 3.08 -8.44 -0.35
N GLY A 48 3.94 -9.36 0.03
CA GLY A 48 3.67 -10.30 1.12
C GLY A 48 2.58 -11.35 0.81
N THR A 49 2.04 -11.40 -0.41
CA THR A 49 1.02 -12.37 -0.83
C THR A 49 1.54 -13.81 -0.72
N ALA A 50 2.80 -14.04 -1.13
CA ALA A 50 3.49 -15.32 -0.94
C ALA A 50 3.68 -15.71 0.54
N ALA A 51 3.77 -14.71 1.43
CA ALA A 51 3.85 -14.92 2.87
C ALA A 51 2.48 -15.10 3.54
N GLY A 52 1.37 -15.03 2.79
CA GLY A 52 0.01 -14.96 3.34
C GLY A 52 -0.26 -13.69 4.16
N VAL A 53 0.68 -12.73 4.15
CA VAL A 53 0.62 -11.46 4.87
C VAL A 53 -0.03 -10.45 3.93
N ILE A 54 -1.30 -10.69 3.62
CA ILE A 54 -2.14 -9.67 3.02
C ILE A 54 -2.54 -8.72 4.16
N LEU A 55 -1.72 -7.71 4.43
CA LEU A 55 -2.09 -6.57 5.27
C LEU A 55 -2.90 -5.57 4.43
N VAL A 56 -4.05 -5.99 3.89
CA VAL A 56 -5.13 -5.04 3.66
C VAL A 56 -6.00 -5.07 4.91
N PRO A 57 -5.95 -4.01 5.75
CA PRO A 57 -7.09 -3.72 6.59
C PRO A 57 -8.31 -3.60 5.68
N TRP A 58 -9.21 -4.58 5.81
CA TRP A 58 -10.56 -4.66 5.31
C TRP A 58 -11.11 -3.30 4.84
N ALA A 59 -11.31 -3.15 3.52
CA ALA A 59 -12.35 -2.25 3.02
C ALA A 59 -13.69 -3.00 3.15
N SER A 60 -14.19 -3.14 4.38
CA SER A 60 -15.47 -3.78 4.67
C SER A 60 -16.68 -2.91 4.27
N ASP A 61 -16.45 -1.64 3.91
CA ASP A 61 -17.49 -0.77 3.37
C ASP A 61 -17.59 -0.91 1.85
N GLN A 62 -18.62 -1.63 1.40
CA GLN A 62 -19.01 -1.80 -0.01
C GLN A 62 -19.18 -0.48 -0.80
N GLN A 63 -19.22 0.68 -0.13
CA GLN A 63 -19.40 1.99 -0.77
C GLN A 63 -18.09 2.65 -1.21
N VAL A 64 -16.94 2.16 -0.75
CA VAL A 64 -15.63 2.73 -1.04
C VAL A 64 -14.79 1.70 -1.75
N ALA A 65 -14.48 1.96 -3.02
CA ALA A 65 -13.55 1.13 -3.76
C ALA A 65 -12.15 1.76 -3.70
N ALA A 66 -11.15 0.95 -3.35
CA ALA A 66 -9.80 1.30 -3.75
C ALA A 66 -9.77 1.40 -5.29
N VAL A 67 -9.16 2.46 -5.82
CA VAL A 67 -8.98 2.61 -7.28
C VAL A 67 -8.10 1.51 -7.86
N ALA A 68 -7.32 0.85 -7.01
CA ALA A 68 -6.46 -0.25 -7.37
C ALA A 68 -7.24 -1.57 -7.62
N SER A 69 -7.90 -1.72 -8.77
CA SER A 69 -8.13 -3.04 -9.42
C SER A 69 -8.76 -2.86 -10.83
N PRO A 70 -8.28 -3.54 -11.89
CA PRO A 70 -7.50 -4.80 -11.88
C PRO A 70 -5.99 -4.67 -12.13
N TYR A 71 -5.48 -3.52 -12.57
CA TYR A 71 -4.06 -3.34 -12.88
C TYR A 71 -3.62 -1.89 -12.57
N PRO A 72 -2.75 -1.67 -11.57
CA PRO A 72 -1.66 -0.71 -11.74
C PRO A 72 -0.29 -1.17 -11.18
N PRO A 73 0.83 -0.49 -11.55
CA PRO A 73 2.15 -1.10 -11.74
C PRO A 73 3.04 -1.30 -10.51
N THR A 74 2.63 -0.88 -9.31
CA THR A 74 3.55 -0.90 -8.16
C THR A 74 2.80 -1.30 -6.89
N ARG A 75 2.61 -2.62 -6.73
CA ARG A 75 2.18 -3.22 -5.46
C ARG A 75 3.31 -3.16 -4.40
N ARG A 76 3.97 -2.01 -4.21
CA ARG A 76 5.03 -1.85 -3.22
C ARG A 76 4.42 -1.40 -1.91
N LEU A 77 4.89 -1.92 -0.79
CA LEU A 77 4.43 -1.50 0.54
C LEU A 77 5.01 -0.11 0.84
N SER A 78 4.23 0.80 1.43
CA SER A 78 4.62 2.21 1.64
C SER A 78 5.49 2.42 2.89
N TYR A 79 5.62 1.39 3.73
CA TYR A 79 6.23 1.43 5.06
C TYR A 79 6.76 0.04 5.44
N PRO A 80 7.81 -0.11 6.28
CA PRO A 80 8.71 0.92 6.82
C PRO A 80 10.01 1.03 6.00
N TYR A 81 10.17 2.05 5.16
CA TYR A 81 11.41 2.21 4.39
C TYR A 81 12.59 2.66 5.27
N SER A 82 13.81 2.37 4.83
CA SER A 82 15.02 2.87 5.48
C SER A 82 15.08 4.40 5.42
N GLU A 83 15.45 5.00 6.55
CA GLU A 83 15.76 6.43 6.65
C GLU A 83 17.22 6.75 6.24
N ASP A 84 18.03 5.73 5.94
CA ASP A 84 19.36 5.92 5.37
C ASP A 84 19.25 6.39 3.91
N SER A 85 19.84 7.55 3.63
CA SER A 85 19.94 8.12 2.29
C SER A 85 20.50 7.18 1.22
N SER A 86 21.33 6.21 1.59
CA SER A 86 21.92 5.22 0.69
C SER A 86 21.03 3.99 0.44
N GLN A 87 19.99 3.78 1.24
CA GLN A 87 19.15 2.58 1.26
C GLN A 87 17.67 2.87 0.97
N GLY A 88 17.38 3.86 0.13
CA GLY A 88 16.02 4.35 -0.13
C GLY A 88 15.02 3.31 -0.67
N GLU A 89 15.47 2.15 -1.15
CA GLU A 89 14.63 1.06 -1.63
C GLU A 89 14.37 -0.07 -0.60
N GLN A 90 15.10 -0.06 0.52
CA GLN A 90 15.06 -1.14 1.51
C GLN A 90 14.07 -0.85 2.63
N TYR A 91 13.55 -1.92 3.24
CA TYR A 91 12.74 -1.83 4.44
C TYR A 91 13.60 -1.91 5.71
N MET A 92 13.16 -1.25 6.78
CA MET A 92 13.68 -1.43 8.12
C MET A 92 13.10 -2.70 8.75
N ASN A 93 13.91 -3.36 9.59
CA ASN A 93 13.48 -4.53 10.35
C ASN A 93 12.86 -4.16 11.70
N THR A 94 12.23 -2.99 11.82
CA THR A 94 11.61 -2.53 13.07
C THR A 94 10.12 -2.86 13.14
N ARG A 95 9.46 -2.99 12.00
CA ARG A 95 8.02 -3.28 11.84
C ARG A 95 7.77 -4.14 10.60
N CYS A 96 6.60 -4.78 10.58
CA CYS A 96 6.13 -5.52 9.42
C CYS A 96 5.83 -4.55 8.26
N PRO A 97 6.33 -4.80 7.04
CA PRO A 97 5.98 -4.02 5.86
C PRO A 97 4.47 -3.96 5.60
N ALA A 98 3.93 -2.78 5.28
CA ALA A 98 2.49 -2.55 5.16
C ALA A 98 2.12 -1.43 4.16
N TRP A 99 0.86 -1.44 3.70
CA TRP A 99 0.21 -0.34 2.98
C TRP A 99 -0.50 0.60 3.95
N CYS A 100 0.26 1.44 4.62
CA CYS A 100 -0.28 2.42 5.56
C CYS A 100 -0.99 3.57 4.85
N ASP A 101 -0.45 3.99 3.70
CA ASP A 101 -0.84 5.20 2.99
C ASP A 101 -1.70 4.83 1.78
N ARG A 102 -2.97 5.24 1.78
CA ARG A 102 -3.96 4.80 0.79
C ARG A 102 -4.87 5.94 0.36
N ILE A 103 -5.10 6.04 -0.95
CA ILE A 103 -6.12 6.93 -1.51
C ILE A 103 -7.33 6.09 -1.89
N LEU A 104 -8.48 6.44 -1.32
CA LEU A 104 -9.75 5.77 -1.54
C LEU A 104 -10.73 6.72 -2.21
N MET A 105 -11.67 6.19 -2.97
CA MET A 105 -12.76 6.99 -3.52
C MET A 105 -14.09 6.22 -3.52
N SER A 106 -15.19 6.97 -3.56
CA SER A 106 -16.52 6.38 -3.72
C SER A 106 -16.66 5.71 -5.09
N LEU A 107 -17.63 4.80 -5.21
CA LEU A 107 -17.98 4.20 -6.49
C LEU A 107 -18.33 5.25 -7.56
N SER A 108 -19.09 6.29 -7.18
CA SER A 108 -19.46 7.39 -8.08
C SER A 108 -18.25 8.17 -8.59
N ALA A 109 -17.26 8.44 -7.74
CA ALA A 109 -16.02 9.07 -8.14
C ALA A 109 -15.20 8.16 -9.07
N LYS A 110 -15.10 6.86 -8.74
CA LYS A 110 -14.42 5.86 -9.58
C LYS A 110 -15.00 5.79 -10.99
N GLU A 111 -16.32 5.82 -11.10
CA GLU A 111 -16.98 5.86 -12.41
C GLU A 111 -16.61 7.11 -13.22
N LEU A 112 -16.52 8.29 -12.59
CA LEU A 112 -16.13 9.52 -13.28
C LEU A 112 -14.69 9.46 -13.78
N VAL A 113 -13.80 8.83 -13.02
CA VAL A 113 -12.40 8.59 -13.42
C VAL A 113 -12.36 7.66 -14.63
N LEU A 114 -12.97 6.48 -14.53
CA LEU A 114 -12.94 5.45 -15.58
C LEU A 114 -13.67 5.85 -16.88
N LYS A 115 -14.77 6.64 -16.79
CA LYS A 115 -15.50 7.12 -17.98
C LYS A 115 -14.69 8.09 -18.85
N SER A 116 -13.65 8.69 -18.29
CA SER A 116 -12.80 9.64 -19.01
C SER A 116 -11.59 8.99 -19.71
N GLU A 117 -11.40 7.69 -19.51
CA GLU A 117 -10.28 6.93 -20.05
C GLU A 117 -10.60 6.45 -21.48
N SER A 118 -9.97 7.06 -22.49
CA SER A 118 -9.63 6.33 -23.71
C SER A 118 -8.50 5.35 -23.39
N GLU A 119 -8.31 4.27 -24.17
CA GLU A 119 -7.29 3.22 -23.91
C GLU A 119 -5.86 3.76 -23.62
N GLU A 120 -5.53 4.98 -24.06
CA GLU A 120 -4.26 5.68 -23.79
C GLU A 120 -4.14 6.43 -22.44
N LYS A 121 -5.22 6.64 -21.67
CA LYS A 121 -5.24 7.54 -20.50
C LYS A 121 -5.73 6.82 -19.24
N VAL A 122 -4.90 5.92 -18.73
CA VAL A 122 -5.17 5.15 -17.50
C VAL A 122 -4.78 5.95 -16.26
N ALA A 123 -5.62 5.95 -15.22
CA ALA A 123 -5.30 6.47 -13.91
C ALA A 123 -4.03 5.82 -13.34
N THR A 124 -3.11 6.64 -12.85
CA THR A 124 -1.83 6.21 -12.26
C THR A 124 -1.91 6.28 -10.74
N TYR A 125 -1.66 5.16 -10.06
CA TYR A 125 -1.55 5.07 -8.61
C TYR A 125 -0.18 4.51 -8.26
N ASP A 126 0.67 5.30 -7.60
CA ASP A 126 2.07 4.93 -7.33
C ASP A 126 2.66 5.74 -6.15
N HIS A 127 3.92 5.47 -5.83
CA HIS A 127 4.71 6.13 -4.82
C HIS A 127 5.57 7.25 -5.42
N ILE A 128 5.77 8.31 -4.64
CA ILE A 128 6.74 9.36 -4.95
C ILE A 128 8.12 8.90 -4.45
N GLY A 129 9.13 9.01 -5.31
CA GLY A 129 10.52 8.70 -4.96
C GLY A 129 10.74 7.24 -4.54
N PRO A 130 10.38 6.24 -5.38
CA PRO A 130 10.54 4.83 -5.02
C PRO A 130 11.97 4.47 -4.62
N ASN A 131 12.96 5.10 -5.25
CA ASN A 131 14.38 4.82 -5.05
C ASN A 131 15.12 5.87 -4.22
N VAL A 132 14.40 6.82 -3.61
CA VAL A 132 14.97 7.94 -2.84
C VAL A 132 14.52 7.84 -1.39
N CYS A 133 15.43 7.99 -0.42
CA CYS A 133 15.02 8.08 0.98
C CYS A 133 14.09 9.29 1.19
N MET A 134 12.86 9.03 1.62
CA MET A 134 11.81 10.04 1.86
C MET A 134 11.29 9.95 3.31
N GLY A 135 12.01 9.25 4.18
CA GLY A 135 11.54 8.82 5.50
C GLY A 135 11.08 7.37 5.52
N ASP A 136 10.53 6.94 6.66
CA ASP A 136 10.01 5.58 6.87
C ASP A 136 8.70 5.30 6.13
N HIS A 137 7.97 6.36 5.75
CA HIS A 137 6.81 6.32 4.85
C HIS A 137 7.13 6.90 3.47
N LYS A 138 6.70 6.21 2.40
CA LYS A 138 6.71 6.76 1.03
C LYS A 138 5.39 7.47 0.74
N PRO A 139 5.41 8.74 0.29
CA PRO A 139 4.20 9.41 -0.15
C PRO A 139 3.55 8.67 -1.32
N VAL A 140 2.23 8.48 -1.26
CA VAL A 140 1.44 7.87 -2.34
C VAL A 140 0.69 8.94 -3.12
N PHE A 141 0.50 8.74 -4.41
CA PHE A 141 -0.29 9.64 -5.25
C PHE A 141 -1.26 8.88 -6.14
N LEU A 142 -2.33 9.57 -6.52
CA LEU A 142 -3.30 9.12 -7.51
C LEU A 142 -3.45 10.24 -8.54
N ALA A 143 -3.07 9.97 -9.79
CA ALA A 143 -3.15 10.90 -10.90
C ALA A 143 -4.11 10.35 -11.96
N PHE A 144 -5.09 11.17 -12.35
CA PHE A 144 -6.06 10.83 -13.39
C PHE A 144 -6.55 12.10 -14.05
N ARG A 145 -7.21 11.95 -15.20
CA ARG A 145 -7.90 13.05 -15.86
C ARG A 145 -9.38 12.99 -15.54
N ILE A 146 -10.02 14.16 -15.51
CA ILE A 146 -11.47 14.26 -15.39
C ILE A 146 -11.94 15.06 -16.60
N ALA A 147 -12.96 14.58 -17.30
CA ALA A 147 -13.55 15.32 -18.40
C ALA A 147 -14.18 16.63 -17.89
N PRO A 148 -14.00 17.78 -18.56
CA PRO A 148 -14.67 19.02 -18.18
C PRO A 148 -16.19 18.82 -18.10
N GLY A 149 -16.80 19.22 -16.98
CA GLY A 149 -18.25 19.05 -16.76
C GLY A 149 -18.67 17.68 -16.23
N ALA A 150 -17.75 16.73 -16.05
CA ALA A 150 -18.01 15.47 -15.35
C ALA A 150 -18.53 15.76 -13.93
N GLY A 151 -19.57 15.02 -13.50
CA GLY A 151 -20.22 15.20 -12.19
C GLY A 151 -21.38 16.21 -12.16
N LYS A 152 -21.76 16.83 -13.29
CA LYS A 152 -22.99 17.64 -13.39
C LYS A 152 -24.14 16.83 -14.00
N PRO A 153 -25.09 16.29 -13.20
CA PRO A 153 -26.31 15.65 -13.73
C PRO A 153 -27.23 16.65 -14.45
N HIS A 154 -27.14 17.93 -14.07
CA HIS A 154 -27.88 19.05 -14.65
C HIS A 154 -26.96 20.26 -14.84
N ALA A 155 -25.98 20.17 -15.73
CA ALA A 155 -25.42 21.39 -16.30
C ALA A 155 -26.55 22.06 -17.08
N HIS A 156 -27.33 22.90 -16.39
CA HIS A 156 -28.38 23.67 -17.01
C HIS A 156 -27.80 24.31 -18.26
N VAL A 157 -28.44 24.02 -19.38
CA VAL A 157 -28.38 24.81 -20.59
C VAL A 157 -28.75 26.21 -20.16
N HIS A 158 -27.76 27.01 -19.75
CA HIS A 158 -27.93 28.45 -19.66
C HIS A 158 -28.16 28.85 -21.11
N LYS A 159 -29.45 28.96 -21.48
CA LYS A 159 -29.87 29.75 -22.63
C LYS A 159 -29.17 31.08 -22.45
N CYS A 160 -28.16 31.32 -23.28
CA CYS A 160 -27.54 32.62 -23.39
C CYS A 160 -28.68 33.56 -23.80
N CYS A 161 -29.22 34.32 -22.84
CA CYS A 161 -30.07 35.45 -23.17
C CYS A 161 -29.15 36.45 -23.87
N VAL A 162 -29.24 36.47 -25.20
CA VAL A 162 -28.73 37.58 -26.00
C VAL A 162 -29.57 38.78 -25.56
N VAL A 163 -28.97 39.69 -24.80
CA VAL A 163 -29.58 40.98 -24.51
C VAL A 163 -29.44 41.78 -25.81
N GLN A 164 -30.59 42.04 -26.45
CA GLN A 164 -30.71 43.00 -27.56
C GLN A 164 -30.61 44.43 -27.02
#